data_AF-A0A2T3MT97-F1
#
_entry.id   AF-A0A2T3MT97-F1
#
_cell.length_a   1.000
_cell.length_b   1.000
_cell.length_c   1.000
_cell.angle_alpha   90.00
_cell.angle_beta   90.00
_cell.angle_gamma   90.00
#
_symmetry.space_group_name_H-M   'P 1'
#
loop_
_entity.id
_entity.type
_entity.pdbx_description
1 polymer ?
#
loop_
_entity_poly.entity_id
_entity_poly.type
_entity_poly.pdbx_seq_one_letter_code
_entity_poly.pdbx_strand_id
1 'polypeptide(L)'
;MLRLTMLVVLIVLSGCAARYEAELSANKEWLQLGSYHGEQGYRELNNKRLSELGALTETEYESYRAGYLKGRFDYCTGRQQVSTVINPGYINECLESKEGESSYSATDRGY
;
A
#
# COMPACT_ATOMS: atom_id res chain seq x y z
N MET A 1 -18.14 33.56 2.70
CA MET A 1 -17.25 33.22 3.84
C MET A 1 -17.35 31.73 4.22
N LEU A 2 -18.55 31.19 4.46
CA LEU A 2 -18.76 29.75 4.80
C LEU A 2 -18.19 28.74 3.78
N ARG A 3 -18.18 29.08 2.48
CA ARG A 3 -17.61 28.24 1.42
C ARG A 3 -16.07 28.14 1.46
N LEU A 4 -15.39 29.18 1.95
CA LEU A 4 -13.92 29.21 1.99
C LEU A 4 -13.39 28.40 3.19
N THR A 5 -14.07 28.50 4.33
CA THR A 5 -13.75 27.72 5.53
C THR A 5 -13.95 26.22 5.32
N MET A 6 -14.97 25.80 4.58
CA MET A 6 -15.19 24.37 4.28
C MET A 6 -14.11 23.79 3.36
N LEU A 7 -13.58 24.60 2.42
CA LEU A 7 -12.50 24.20 1.52
C LEU A 7 -11.18 23.99 2.26
N VAL A 8 -10.88 24.85 3.25
CA VAL A 8 -9.67 24.76 4.08
C VAL A 8 -9.71 23.51 4.97
N VAL A 9 -10.86 23.15 5.53
CA VAL A 9 -11.01 21.94 6.35
C VAL A 9 -10.76 20.66 5.53
N LEU A 10 -11.19 20.63 4.27
CA LEU A 10 -10.97 19.47 3.39
C LEU A 10 -9.48 19.28 3.05
N ILE A 11 -8.71 20.36 2.89
CA ILE A 11 -7.27 20.30 2.60
C ILE A 11 -6.47 19.77 3.81
N VAL A 12 -6.88 20.14 5.02
CA VAL A 12 -6.21 19.69 6.26
C VAL A 12 -6.40 18.19 6.49
N LEU A 13 -7.55 17.62 6.11
CA LEU A 13 -7.86 16.21 6.34
C LEU A 13 -7.15 15.25 5.36
N SER A 14 -6.87 15.67 4.12
CA SER A 14 -6.13 14.85 3.15
C SER A 14 -4.62 14.73 3.44
N GLY A 15 -4.08 15.53 4.36
CA GLY A 15 -2.63 15.57 4.63
C GLY A 15 -2.10 14.46 5.54
N CYS A 16 -2.95 13.77 6.30
CA CYS A 16 -2.50 12.83 7.32
C CYS A 16 -1.89 11.54 6.73
N ALA A 17 -2.53 10.96 5.72
CA ALA A 17 -2.02 9.74 5.06
C ALA A 17 -0.70 10.02 4.31
N ALA A 18 -0.66 11.12 3.55
CA ALA A 18 0.54 11.54 2.82
C ALA A 18 1.73 11.82 3.77
N ARG A 19 1.46 12.39 4.95
CA ARG A 19 2.50 12.60 5.96
C ARG A 19 3.03 11.28 6.53
N TYR A 20 2.16 10.32 6.80
CA TYR A 20 2.57 9.02 7.34
C TYR A 20 3.44 8.24 6.34
N GLU A 21 3.02 8.16 5.07
CA GLU A 21 3.83 7.54 4.01
C GLU A 21 5.18 8.24 3.81
N ALA A 22 5.18 9.59 3.88
CA ALA A 22 6.41 10.38 3.79
C ALA A 22 7.37 10.10 4.98
N GLU A 23 6.84 9.92 6.19
CA GLU A 23 7.63 9.58 7.37
C GLU A 23 8.26 8.19 7.25
N LEU A 24 7.48 7.17 6.84
CA LEU A 24 7.99 5.81 6.66
C LEU A 24 9.11 5.75 5.60
N SER A 25 8.89 6.40 4.45
CA SER A 25 9.89 6.43 3.36
C SER A 25 11.15 7.21 3.76
N ALA A 26 11.02 8.36 4.44
CA ALA A 26 12.15 9.13 4.95
C ALA A 26 12.99 8.33 5.97
N ASN A 27 12.34 7.51 6.79
CA ASN A 27 12.99 6.66 7.79
C ASN A 27 13.47 5.31 7.22
N LYS A 28 13.32 5.05 5.92
CA LYS A 28 13.65 3.78 5.24
C LYS A 28 12.89 2.56 5.81
N GLU A 29 11.70 2.79 6.33
CA GLU A 29 10.81 1.75 6.88
C GLU A 29 10.00 1.09 5.75
N TRP A 30 10.72 0.51 4.79
CA TRP A 30 10.15 -0.03 3.54
C TRP A 30 9.15 -1.15 3.79
N LEU A 31 9.45 -2.06 4.72
CA LEU A 31 8.54 -3.14 5.12
C LEU A 31 7.22 -2.59 5.64
N GLN A 32 7.26 -1.57 6.50
CA GLN A 32 6.08 -0.94 7.09
C GLN A 32 5.28 -0.19 6.02
N LEU A 33 5.96 0.56 5.14
CA LEU A 33 5.32 1.27 4.02
C LEU A 33 4.60 0.29 3.09
N GLY A 34 5.26 -0.82 2.76
CA GLY A 34 4.66 -1.92 2.00
C GLY A 34 3.41 -2.46 2.68
N SER A 35 3.51 -2.84 3.96
CA SER A 35 2.39 -3.38 4.75
C SER A 35 1.20 -2.42 4.74
N TYR A 36 1.45 -1.13 5.00
CA TYR A 36 0.45 -0.09 4.96
C TYR A 36 -0.24 0.01 3.59
N HIS A 37 0.53 0.05 2.49
CA HIS A 37 -0.07 0.07 1.14
C HIS A 37 -0.93 -1.16 0.87
N GLY A 38 -0.44 -2.35 1.27
CA GLY A 38 -1.16 -3.60 1.10
C GLY A 38 -2.47 -3.64 1.89
N GLU A 39 -2.42 -3.19 3.14
CA GLU A 39 -3.55 -3.14 4.10
C GLU A 39 -4.59 -2.08 3.73
N GLN A 40 -4.20 -0.98 3.09
CA GLN A 40 -5.13 0.08 2.68
C GLN A 40 -5.67 -0.11 1.26
N GLY A 41 -5.17 -1.12 0.54
CA GLY A 41 -5.62 -1.43 -0.82
C GLY A 41 -5.05 -0.53 -1.91
N TYR A 42 -3.82 -0.05 -1.73
CA TYR A 42 -3.06 0.59 -2.80
C TYR A 42 -2.54 -0.47 -3.78
N ARG A 43 -2.27 -0.06 -5.03
CA ARG A 43 -1.46 -0.89 -5.94
C ARG A 43 0.00 -0.92 -5.47
N GLU A 44 0.67 -2.03 -5.72
CA GLU A 44 2.10 -2.17 -5.48
C GLU A 44 2.86 -1.07 -6.24
N LEU A 45 3.79 -0.41 -5.55
CA LEU A 45 4.71 0.53 -6.18
C LEU A 45 5.75 -0.25 -6.97
N ASN A 46 6.00 0.16 -8.22
CA ASN A 46 7.10 -0.38 -9.01
C ASN A 46 8.45 0.24 -8.59
N ASN A 47 9.55 -0.38 -9.03
CA ASN A 47 10.91 0.07 -8.69
C ASN A 47 11.15 1.54 -9.01
N LYS A 48 10.65 2.04 -10.16
CA LYS A 48 10.79 3.46 -10.52
C LYS A 48 10.20 4.37 -9.44
N ARG A 49 8.98 4.07 -8.98
CA ARG A 49 8.31 4.89 -7.96
C ARG A 49 8.98 4.75 -6.58
N LEU A 50 9.46 3.56 -6.24
CA LEU A 50 10.24 3.34 -5.02
C LEU A 50 11.56 4.10 -5.04
N SER A 51 12.25 4.16 -6.19
CA SER A 51 13.45 4.99 -6.37
C SER A 51 13.16 6.48 -6.19
N GLU A 52 12.03 6.97 -6.71
CA GLU A 52 11.59 8.36 -6.50
C GLU A 52 11.34 8.68 -5.01
N LEU A 53 11.02 7.67 -4.19
CA LEU A 53 10.83 7.78 -2.75
C LEU A 53 12.13 7.55 -1.95
N GLY A 54 13.21 7.11 -2.60
CA GLY A 54 14.53 6.94 -1.96
C GLY A 54 14.95 5.50 -1.67
N ALA A 55 14.24 4.48 -2.16
CA ALA A 55 14.73 3.10 -2.15
C ALA A 55 15.75 2.91 -3.28
N LEU A 56 16.99 2.56 -2.95
CA LEU A 56 18.11 2.54 -3.90
C LEU A 56 18.73 1.16 -4.07
N THR A 57 18.37 0.22 -3.21
CA THR A 57 18.95 -1.13 -3.19
C THR A 57 17.90 -2.20 -3.40
N GLU A 58 18.33 -3.36 -3.91
CA GLU A 58 17.46 -4.52 -4.07
C GLU A 58 16.82 -4.96 -2.75
N THR A 59 17.58 -4.90 -1.65
CA THR A 59 17.07 -5.22 -0.32
C THR A 59 15.94 -4.27 0.11
N GLU A 60 16.01 -2.99 -0.23
CA GLU A 60 14.94 -2.03 0.08
C GLU A 60 13.69 -2.30 -0.77
N TYR A 61 13.85 -2.65 -2.06
CA TYR A 61 12.72 -3.06 -2.91
C TYR A 61 12.04 -4.33 -2.41
N GLU A 62 12.83 -5.37 -2.09
CA GLU A 62 12.30 -6.64 -1.59
C GLU A 62 11.69 -6.49 -0.19
N SER A 63 12.24 -5.60 0.65
CA SER A 63 11.64 -5.27 1.95
C SER A 63 10.26 -4.64 1.77
N TYR A 64 10.12 -3.66 0.87
CA TYR A 64 8.83 -3.08 0.52
C TYR A 64 7.84 -4.13 0.01
N ARG A 65 8.28 -4.94 -0.96
CA ARG A 65 7.46 -5.98 -1.58
C ARG A 65 6.98 -7.02 -0.57
N ALA A 66 7.86 -7.49 0.31
CA ALA A 66 7.50 -8.42 1.37
C ALA A 66 6.41 -7.85 2.30
N GLY A 67 6.53 -6.57 2.66
CA GLY A 67 5.52 -5.86 3.44
C GLY A 67 4.19 -5.78 2.71
N TYR A 68 4.23 -5.35 1.45
CA TYR A 68 3.05 -5.21 0.59
C TYR A 68 2.26 -6.52 0.45
N LEU A 69 2.94 -7.63 0.18
CA LEU A 69 2.29 -8.94 0.05
C LEU A 69 1.64 -9.38 1.37
N LYS A 70 2.29 -9.14 2.51
CA LYS A 70 1.70 -9.42 3.83
C LYS A 70 0.45 -8.56 4.07
N GLY A 71 0.54 -7.26 3.87
CA GLY A 71 -0.59 -6.35 4.08
C GLY A 71 -1.77 -6.67 3.16
N ARG A 72 -1.49 -7.03 1.91
CA ARG A 72 -2.51 -7.46 0.95
C ARG A 72 -3.18 -8.76 1.38
N PHE A 73 -2.43 -9.72 1.92
CA PHE A 73 -3.00 -10.93 2.50
C PHE A 73 -3.94 -10.60 3.68
N ASP A 74 -3.53 -9.70 4.58
CA ASP A 74 -4.34 -9.29 5.73
C ASP A 74 -5.62 -8.55 5.29
N TYR A 75 -5.54 -7.73 4.24
CA TYR A 75 -6.71 -7.13 3.58
C TYR A 75 -7.66 -8.20 3.01
N CYS A 76 -7.17 -9.09 2.15
CA CYS A 76 -8.03 -10.03 1.41
C CYS A 76 -8.60 -11.16 2.28
N THR A 77 -7.98 -11.44 3.42
CA THR A 77 -8.50 -12.37 4.43
C THR A 77 -9.43 -11.71 5.45
N GLY A 78 -9.62 -10.39 5.38
CA GLY A 78 -10.47 -9.64 6.30
C GLY A 78 -9.91 -9.55 7.72
N ARG A 79 -8.60 -9.80 7.90
CA ARG A 79 -7.91 -9.60 9.20
C ARG A 79 -7.78 -8.12 9.53
N GLN A 80 -7.73 -7.28 8.50
CA GLN A 80 -7.76 -5.84 8.62
C GLN A 80 -9.10 -5.30 8.10
N GLN A 81 -9.79 -4.49 8.90
CA GLN A 81 -10.96 -3.75 8.44
C GLN A 81 -10.54 -2.39 7.91
N VAL A 82 -10.74 -2.17 6.61
CA VAL A 82 -10.62 -0.86 5.99
C VAL A 82 -11.99 -0.24 5.80
N SER A 83 -12.17 1.00 6.24
CA SER A 83 -13.43 1.73 6.08
C SER A 83 -13.60 2.34 4.69
N THR A 84 -12.49 2.52 3.96
CA THR A 84 -12.46 3.11 2.63
C THR A 84 -11.48 2.33 1.75
N VAL A 85 -11.96 1.85 0.61
CA VAL A 85 -11.12 1.16 -0.37
C VAL A 85 -10.48 2.20 -1.29
N ILE A 86 -9.15 2.31 -1.27
CA ILE A 86 -8.41 3.30 -2.09
C ILE A 86 -8.48 2.95 -3.58
N ASN A 87 -8.31 1.67 -3.94
CA ASN A 87 -8.47 1.18 -5.31
C ASN A 87 -9.63 0.17 -5.39
N PRO A 88 -10.78 0.51 -6.00
CA PRO A 88 -11.92 -0.40 -6.13
C PRO A 88 -11.59 -1.71 -6.85
N GLY A 89 -10.62 -1.72 -7.76
CA GLY A 89 -10.17 -2.92 -8.47
C GLY A 89 -9.37 -3.89 -7.59
N TYR A 90 -8.86 -3.43 -6.45
CA TYR A 90 -8.03 -4.22 -5.55
C TYR A 90 -8.78 -5.43 -4.96
N ILE A 91 -10.09 -5.27 -4.75
CA ILE A 91 -10.93 -6.38 -4.26
C ILE A 91 -11.11 -7.47 -5.32
N ASN A 92 -11.12 -7.11 -6.61
CA ASN A 92 -11.21 -8.09 -7.69
C ASN A 92 -9.95 -8.95 -7.73
N GLU A 93 -8.77 -8.33 -7.54
CA GLU A 93 -7.49 -9.05 -7.45
C GLU A 93 -7.44 -10.00 -6.23
N CYS A 94 -8.16 -9.70 -5.14
CA CYS A 94 -8.34 -10.63 -4.01
C CYS A 94 -9.22 -11.84 -4.38
N LEU A 95 -10.26 -11.63 -5.19
CA LEU A 95 -11.24 -12.66 -5.57
C LEU A 95 -10.66 -13.61 -6.62
N GLU A 96 -9.95 -13.08 -7.61
CA GLU A 96 -9.21 -13.87 -8.61
C GLU A 96 -8.18 -14.81 -7.94
N SER A 97 -7.56 -14.34 -6.85
CA SER A 97 -6.63 -15.14 -6.04
C SER A 97 -7.31 -16.31 -5.30
N LYS A 98 -8.65 -16.37 -5.23
CA LYS A 98 -9.39 -17.48 -4.58
C LYS A 98 -9.79 -18.60 -5.53
N GLU A 99 -9.71 -18.41 -6.85
CA GLU A 99 -10.19 -19.39 -7.84
C GLU A 99 -9.13 -20.39 -8.36
N GLY A 100 -7.89 -20.35 -7.89
CA GLY A 100 -6.94 -21.43 -8.22
C GLY A 100 -5.49 -21.23 -7.83
N GLU A 101 -5.00 -20.00 -7.82
CA GLU A 101 -3.63 -19.69 -7.38
C GLU A 101 -3.66 -18.38 -6.61
N SER A 102 -3.40 -18.48 -5.30
CA SER A 102 -3.24 -17.32 -4.44
C SER A 102 -2.09 -16.47 -5.00
N SER A 103 -2.36 -15.25 -5.48
CA SER A 103 -1.33 -14.32 -5.95
C SER A 103 -0.35 -13.87 -4.84
N TYR A 104 -0.54 -14.37 -3.62
CA TYR A 104 0.36 -14.26 -2.47
C TYR A 104 1.42 -15.37 -2.43
N SER A 105 1.24 -16.41 -3.25
CA SER A 105 2.09 -17.59 -3.24
C SER A 105 3.47 -17.27 -3.81
N ALA A 106 4.50 -17.75 -3.11
CA ALA A 106 5.89 -17.67 -3.52
C ALA A 106 6.22 -18.51 -4.76
N THR A 107 5.26 -19.27 -5.30
CA THR A 107 5.48 -20.19 -6.43
C THR A 107 5.69 -19.51 -7.78
N ASP A 108 5.27 -18.26 -7.94
CA ASP A 108 5.56 -17.48 -9.17
C ASP A 108 6.96 -16.83 -9.16
N ARG A 109 7.80 -17.14 -8.16
CA ARG A 109 9.11 -16.51 -7.94
C ARG A 109 10.28 -17.14 -8.70
N GLY A 110 10.03 -18.12 -9.57
CA GLY A 110 11.06 -18.64 -10.50
C GLY A 110 12.41 -19.01 -9.86
N TYR A 111 12.38 -19.64 -8.68
CA TYR A 111 13.54 -20.31 -8.08
C TYR A 111 13.58 -21.79 -8.48
#